data_AF-A0A938CPY4-F1
#
_entry.id   AF-A0A938CPY4-F1
#
_cell.length_a   1.000
_cell.length_b   1.000
_cell.length_c   1.000
_cell.angle_alpha   90.00
_cell.angle_beta   90.00
_cell.angle_gamma   90.00
#
_symmetry.space_group_name_H-M   'P 1'
#
loop_
_entity.id
_entity.type
_entity.pdbx_description
1 polymer ?
#
loop_
_entity_poly.entity_id
_entity_poly.type
_entity_poly.pdbx_seq_one_letter_code
_entity_poly.pdbx_strand_id
1 'polypeptide(L)' 'EVRRHARVGNLYVNRNQIGAVVGAQPFGGEGLSGTGPKAGGPHYLHRFAVERVCSVDTTASGGNAALMSMEQD' A
#
# COMPACT_ATOMS: atom_id res chain seq x y z
N GLU A 1 -23.94 -10.73 -9.08
CA GLU A 1 -23.39 -11.46 -10.23
C GLU A 1 -22.27 -10.75 -10.98
N VAL A 2 -22.50 -9.54 -11.50
CA VAL A 2 -21.50 -8.80 -12.32
C VAL A 2 -20.12 -8.65 -11.65
N ARG A 3 -20.08 -8.26 -10.37
CA ARG A 3 -18.81 -8.12 -9.62
C ARG A 3 -17.95 -9.39 -9.62
N ARG A 4 -18.55 -10.58 -9.66
CA ARG A 4 -17.81 -11.85 -9.64
C ARG A 4 -17.12 -12.17 -10.97
N HIS A 5 -17.61 -11.61 -12.08
CA HIS A 5 -17.18 -11.94 -13.43
C HIS A 5 -16.35 -10.83 -14.09
N ALA A 6 -16.57 -9.58 -13.69
CA ALA A 6 -15.85 -8.43 -14.25
C ALA A 6 -14.39 -8.40 -13.76
N ARG A 7 -13.46 -8.78 -14.63
CA ARG A 7 -12.02 -8.61 -14.43
C ARG A 7 -11.59 -7.21 -14.86
N VAL A 8 -11.84 -6.23 -13.98
CA VAL A 8 -11.55 -4.81 -14.25
C VAL A 8 -10.84 -4.17 -13.05
N GLY A 9 -10.02 -3.16 -13.34
CA GLY A 9 -9.36 -2.37 -12.30
C GLY A 9 -10.35 -1.61 -11.41
N ASN A 10 -11.34 -0.97 -12.01
CA ASN A 10 -12.32 -0.16 -11.30
C ASN A 10 -13.73 -0.53 -11.78
N LEU A 11 -14.61 -0.91 -10.84
CA LEU A 11 -16.01 -1.23 -11.11
C LEU A 11 -16.90 -0.19 -10.45
N TYR A 12 -17.74 0.46 -11.25
CA TYR A 12 -18.70 1.47 -10.79
C TYR A 12 -20.13 0.97 -11.04
N VAL A 13 -21.03 1.13 -10.07
CA VAL A 13 -22.41 0.67 -10.14
C VAL A 13 -23.37 1.86 -10.07
N ASN A 14 -24.32 1.94 -11.00
CA ASN A 14 -25.35 2.98 -11.09
C ASN A 14 -24.81 4.42 -11.12
N ARG A 15 -23.65 4.60 -11.77
CA ARG A 15 -22.99 5.90 -11.99
C ARG A 15 -22.07 5.83 -13.21
N ASN A 16 -21.49 6.97 -13.59
CA ASN A 16 -20.46 7.02 -14.64
C ASN A 16 -19.15 6.28 -14.23
N GLN A 17 -18.30 5.98 -15.22
CA GLN A 17 -17.05 5.22 -15.05
C GLN A 17 -15.78 6.10 -15.00
N ILE A 18 -15.96 7.42 -14.84
CA ILE A 18 -14.90 8.43 -14.89
C ILE A 18 -14.78 9.18 -13.56
N GLY A 19 -13.74 9.99 -13.39
CA GLY A 19 -13.58 10.88 -12.25
C GLY A 19 -13.17 10.16 -10.97
N ALA A 20 -12.19 9.25 -11.08
CA ALA A 20 -11.63 8.59 -9.90
C ALA A 20 -10.93 9.60 -8.98
N VAL A 21 -11.29 9.59 -7.69
CA VAL A 21 -10.75 10.52 -6.69
C VAL A 21 -9.56 9.87 -5.96
N VAL A 22 -8.45 10.60 -5.86
CA VAL A 22 -7.23 10.15 -5.15
C VAL A 22 -7.56 9.79 -3.70
N GLY A 23 -7.03 8.67 -3.21
CA GLY A 23 -7.25 8.16 -1.85
C GLY A 23 -8.59 7.44 -1.65
N ALA A 24 -9.65 7.78 -2.40
CA ALA A 24 -10.95 7.12 -2.30
C ALA A 24 -11.11 5.99 -3.32
N GLN A 25 -10.64 6.20 -4.55
CA GLN A 25 -10.77 5.28 -5.67
C GLN A 25 -9.40 5.10 -6.35
N PRO A 26 -8.48 4.32 -5.75
CA PRO A 26 -7.24 3.96 -6.42
C PRO A 26 -7.53 3.46 -7.83
N PHE A 27 -6.89 4.05 -8.83
CA PHE A 27 -7.27 3.89 -10.23
C PHE A 27 -6.17 3.18 -11.02
N GLY A 28 -6.59 2.29 -11.93
CA GLY A 28 -5.70 1.52 -12.79
C GLY A 28 -6.13 0.05 -12.90
N GLY A 29 -5.89 -0.55 -14.07
CA GLY A 29 -6.21 -1.94 -14.38
C GLY A 29 -4.98 -2.84 -14.46
N GLU A 30 -5.22 -4.06 -14.94
CA GLU A 30 -4.23 -5.11 -15.19
C GLU A 30 -4.33 -5.63 -16.64
N GLY A 31 -3.38 -6.47 -17.07
CA GLY A 31 -3.34 -6.99 -18.44
C GLY A 31 -2.93 -5.93 -19.46
N LEU A 32 -3.67 -5.81 -20.56
CA LEU A 32 -3.37 -4.80 -21.60
C LEU A 32 -3.68 -3.36 -21.14
N SER A 33 -4.39 -3.18 -20.02
CA SER A 33 -4.73 -1.86 -19.47
C SER A 33 -3.69 -1.33 -18.47
N GLY A 34 -2.67 -2.12 -18.12
CA GLY A 34 -1.62 -1.71 -17.19
C GLY A 34 -1.06 -2.86 -16.36
N THR A 35 -0.14 -2.51 -15.46
CA THR A 35 0.63 -3.48 -14.65
C THR A 35 0.36 -3.36 -13.14
N GLY A 36 -0.28 -2.27 -12.71
CA GLY A 36 -0.35 -1.89 -11.31
C GLY A 36 1.01 -1.51 -10.68
N PRO A 37 1.04 -1.16 -9.39
CA PRO A 37 -0.09 -0.92 -8.49
C PRO A 37 -0.90 0.33 -8.88
N LYS A 38 -2.09 0.47 -8.30
CA LYS A 38 -3.04 1.55 -8.64
C LYS A 38 -2.56 2.92 -8.18
N ALA A 39 -2.62 3.90 -9.07
CA ALA A 39 -2.32 5.29 -8.77
C ALA A 39 -3.32 5.86 -7.76
N GLY A 40 -2.85 6.75 -6.89
CA GLY A 40 -3.65 7.35 -5.83
C GLY A 40 -4.12 6.39 -4.74
N GLY A 41 -3.55 5.17 -4.68
CA GLY A 41 -3.76 4.19 -3.61
C GLY A 41 -2.53 3.98 -2.73
N PRO A 42 -2.69 3.25 -1.62
CA PRO A 42 -1.65 3.09 -0.60
C PRO A 42 -0.40 2.37 -1.12
N HIS A 43 -0.52 1.56 -2.17
CA HIS A 43 0.59 0.77 -2.70
C HIS A 43 1.38 1.47 -3.81
N TYR A 44 0.96 2.65 -4.27
CA TYR A 44 1.57 3.27 -5.45
C TYR A 44 3.03 3.67 -5.20
N LEU A 45 3.32 4.29 -4.05
CA LEU A 45 4.66 4.79 -3.74
C LEU A 45 5.66 3.67 -3.51
N HIS A 46 5.24 2.55 -2.92
CA HIS A 46 6.11 1.39 -2.71
C HIS A 46 6.68 0.81 -4.02
N ARG A 47 6.03 1.06 -5.16
CA ARG A 47 6.55 0.63 -6.47
C ARG A 47 7.86 1.34 -6.85
N PHE A 48 8.12 2.51 -6.27
CA PHE A 48 9.26 3.37 -6.58
C PHE A 48 10.36 3.33 -5.51
N ALA A 49 10.21 2.45 -4.50
CA ALA A 49 11.17 2.29 -3.42
C ALA A 49 11.62 0.82 -3.33
N VAL A 50 12.78 0.61 -2.69
CA VAL A 50 13.30 -0.72 -2.39
C VAL A 50 13.35 -0.87 -0.87
N GLU A 51 12.86 -2.01 -0.36
CA GLU A 51 12.94 -2.33 1.05
C GLU A 51 14.41 -2.47 1.50
N ARG A 52 14.72 -1.94 2.68
CA ARG A 52 16.04 -2.03 3.30
C ARG A 52 15.86 -2.39 4.76
N VAL A 53 16.56 -3.43 5.20
CA VAL A 53 16.58 -3.87 6.61
C VAL A 53 17.97 -3.64 7.18
N CYS A 54 18.03 -3.04 8.36
CA CYS A 54 19.24 -2.89 9.16
C CYS A 54 19.01 -3.60 10.49
N SER A 55 19.89 -4.54 10.83
CA SER A 55 19.88 -5.23 12.11
C SER A 55 21.18 -4.91 12.82
N VAL A 56 21.07 -4.35 14.02
CA VAL A 56 22.21 -3.95 14.83
C VAL A 56 22.15 -4.73 16.14
N ASP A 57 23.23 -5.45 16.45
CA ASP A 57 23.40 -6.08 17.76
C ASP A 57 23.68 -4.99 18.80
N THR A 58 22.76 -4.83 19.75
CA THR A 58 22.84 -3.84 20.82
C THR A 58 23.38 -4.42 22.13
N THR A 59 23.83 -5.69 22.15
CA THR A 59 24.27 -6.36 23.38
C THR A 59 25.36 -5.60 24.14
N ALA A 60 26.28 -4.94 23.42
CA ALA A 60 27.39 -4.19 24.02
C ALA A 60 26.99 -2.82 24.62
N SER A 61 25.80 -2.29 24.33
CA SER A 61 25.38 -0.99 24.88
C SER A 61 25.00 -1.06 26.37
N GLY A 62 24.94 -2.25 26.95
CA GLY A 62 24.80 -2.45 28.39
C GLY A 62 23.50 -1.86 28.95
N GLY A 63 22.37 -2.52 28.74
CA GLY A 63 21.08 -2.12 29.29
C GLY A 63 20.01 -3.17 29.04
N ASN A 64 19.06 -3.31 29.97
CA ASN A 64 17.88 -4.15 29.76
C ASN A 64 17.06 -3.57 28.59
N ALA A 65 16.98 -4.28 27.46
CA ALA A 65 16.26 -3.82 26.27
C ALA A 65 14.79 -3.47 26.57
N ALA A 66 14.16 -4.16 27.53
CA ALA A 66 12.80 -3.85 27.98
C ALA A 66 12.68 -2.50 28.70
N LEU A 67 13.74 -2.05 29.41
CA LEU A 67 13.76 -0.75 30.09
C LEU A 67 13.96 0.41 29.11
N MET A 68 14.65 0.16 27.98
CA MET A 68 14.90 1.15 26.92
C MET A 68 13.71 1.35 25.98
N SER A 69 12.75 0.41 25.98
CA SER A 69 11.56 0.43 25.12
C SER A 69 10.29 0.92 25.82
N MET A 70 10.37 1.30 27.10
CA MET A 70 9.24 1.91 27.81
C MET A 70 9.22 3.40 27.47
N GLU A 71 8.09 3.91 26.96
CA GLU A 71 7.90 5.35 26.78
C GLU A 71 7.94 6.02 28.15
N GLN A 72 8.76 7.07 28.30
CA GLN A 72 8.75 7.92 29.48
C GLN A 72 7.53 8.84 29.38
N ASP A 73 6.58 8.70 30.32
CA ASP A 73 5.46 9.63 30.50
C ASP A 73 5.95 11.07 30.75
#